data_AF-A0AAD5LYJ3-F1
#
_entry.id   AF-A0AAD5LYJ3-F1
#
_cell.length_a   1.000
_cell.length_b   1.000
_cell.length_c   1.000
_cell.angle_alpha   90.00
_cell.angle_beta   90.00
_cell.angle_gamma   90.00
#
_symmetry.space_group_name_H-M   'P 1'
#
loop_
_entity.id
_entity.type
_entity.pdbx_description
1 polymer ?
#
loop_
_entity_poly.entity_id
_entity_poly.type
_entity_poly.pdbx_seq_one_letter_code
_entity_poly.pdbx_strand_id
1 'polypeptide(L)'
;MSTMPDNYVVLQVKSEYDLLLVVDQKTELVTTLRKRYKDAYNRELPVKFSDEFEFMALKGRPLTLRFVYSRNATETTWLKQDKRTMVITVGKN
;
A
#
# COMPACT_ATOMS: atom_id res chain seq x y z
N MET A 1 -3.40 -2.47 -2.14
CA MET A 1 -3.06 -1.40 -3.09
C MET A 1 -4.15 -0.36 -3.05
N SER A 2 -3.86 0.93 -3.19
CA SER A 2 -4.92 1.94 -3.32
C SER A 2 -5.74 1.73 -4.60
N THR A 3 -6.89 2.40 -4.69
CA THR A 3 -7.65 2.49 -5.94
C THR A 3 -7.10 3.55 -6.90
N MET A 4 -6.05 4.27 -6.48
CA MET A 4 -5.50 5.43 -7.17
C MET A 4 -4.38 5.04 -8.15
N PRO A 5 -4.13 5.86 -9.19
CA PRO A 5 -3.02 5.67 -10.13
C PRO A 5 -1.68 6.08 -9.50
N ASP A 6 -1.33 5.46 -8.38
CA ASP A 6 -0.05 5.62 -7.69
C ASP A 6 0.87 4.41 -7.86
N ASN A 7 2.06 4.47 -7.26
CA ASN A 7 3.06 3.41 -7.32
C ASN A 7 3.17 2.63 -5.99
N TYR A 8 2.12 2.60 -5.16
CA TYR A 8 2.19 2.04 -3.81
C TYR A 8 1.67 0.61 -3.68
N VAL A 9 2.45 -0.22 -2.98
CA VAL A 9 2.05 -1.55 -2.53
C VAL A 9 2.24 -1.65 -1.01
N VAL A 10 1.17 -1.97 -0.29
CA VAL A 10 1.24 -2.36 1.13
C VAL A 10 1.34 -3.88 1.19
N LEU A 11 2.42 -4.40 1.76
CA LEU A 11 2.58 -5.83 2.09
C LEU A 11 2.31 -6.03 3.57
N GLN A 12 1.23 -6.76 3.86
CA GLN A 12 0.88 -7.14 5.23
C GLN A 12 1.52 -8.49 5.57
N VAL A 13 2.44 -8.50 6.53
CA VAL A 13 3.19 -9.70 6.88
C VAL A 13 2.72 -10.22 8.23
N LYS A 14 2.20 -11.45 8.24
CA LYS A 14 1.66 -12.04 9.48
C LYS A 14 2.77 -12.15 10.52
N SER A 15 2.49 -11.65 11.73
CA SER A 15 3.40 -11.65 12.88
C SER A 15 4.64 -10.75 12.75
N GLU A 16 4.74 -9.98 11.68
CA GLU A 16 5.87 -9.08 11.42
C GLU A 16 5.37 -7.66 11.12
N TYR A 17 6.30 -6.74 10.84
CA TYR A 17 5.97 -5.38 10.45
C TYR A 17 5.49 -5.32 8.99
N ASP A 18 4.50 -4.48 8.74
CA ASP A 18 4.01 -4.21 7.39
C ASP A 18 5.02 -3.36 6.62
N LEU A 19 5.05 -3.56 5.30
CA LEU A 19 5.92 -2.80 4.40
C LEU A 19 5.10 -1.95 3.44
N LEU A 20 5.54 -0.71 3.22
CA LEU A 20 5.02 0.16 2.18
C LEU A 20 6.11 0.33 1.11
N LEU A 21 5.86 -0.20 -0.07
CA LEU A 21 6.79 -0.20 -1.19
C LEU A 21 6.36 0.81 -2.25
N VAL A 22 7.34 1.49 -2.85
CA VAL A 22 7.18 2.33 -4.05
C VAL A 22 7.69 1.54 -5.24
N VAL A 23 6.80 1.23 -6.18
CA VAL A 23 7.07 0.36 -7.33
C VAL A 23 6.31 0.89 -8.54
N ASP A 24 7.02 1.36 -9.55
CA ASP A 24 6.41 1.92 -10.77
C ASP A 24 5.54 0.88 -11.50
N GLN A 25 5.98 -0.38 -11.51
CA GLN A 25 5.28 -1.52 -12.08
C GLN A 25 4.53 -2.32 -11.01
N LYS A 26 3.73 -1.63 -10.17
CA LYS A 26 3.05 -2.25 -9.02
C LYS A 26 2.14 -3.42 -9.42
N THR A 27 1.47 -3.30 -10.58
CA THR A 27 0.54 -4.31 -11.08
C THR A 27 1.27 -5.58 -11.48
N GLU A 28 2.39 -5.45 -12.18
CA GLU A 28 3.26 -6.54 -12.63
C GLU A 28 3.90 -7.23 -11.43
N LEU A 29 4.40 -6.46 -10.46
CA LEU A 29 4.95 -7.00 -9.22
C LEU A 29 3.91 -7.85 -8.49
N VAL A 30 2.71 -7.31 -8.23
CA VAL A 30 1.66 -8.04 -7.50
C VAL A 30 1.20 -9.27 -8.29
N THR A 31 1.06 -9.16 -9.62
CA THR A 31 0.70 -10.29 -10.48
C THR A 31 1.73 -11.41 -10.40
N THR A 32 3.02 -11.06 -10.42
CA THR A 32 4.13 -12.01 -10.33
C THR A 32 4.17 -12.68 -8.97
N LEU A 33 3.99 -11.92 -7.87
CA LEU A 33 3.90 -12.45 -6.52
C LEU A 33 2.72 -13.41 -6.35
N ARG A 34 1.54 -13.06 -6.88
CA ARG A 34 0.37 -13.94 -6.85
C ARG A 34 0.62 -15.26 -7.57
N LYS A 35 1.19 -15.22 -8.77
CA LYS A 35 1.55 -16.42 -9.54
C LYS A 35 2.52 -17.29 -8.74
N ARG A 36 3.63 -16.71 -8.26
CA ARG A 36 4.65 -17.46 -7.52
C ARG A 36 4.12 -18.06 -6.22
N TYR A 37 3.26 -17.32 -5.50
CA TYR A 37 2.64 -17.80 -4.26
C TYR A 37 1.68 -18.96 -4.55
N LYS A 38 0.89 -18.88 -5.63
CA LYS A 38 0.04 -19.98 -6.07
C LYS A 38 0.84 -21.22 -6.44
N ASP A 39 1.89 -21.07 -7.21
CA ASP A 39 2.74 -22.19 -7.63
C ASP A 39 3.42 -22.87 -6.43
N ALA A 40 3.83 -22.10 -5.42
CA ALA A 40 4.53 -22.62 -4.24
C ALA A 40 3.61 -23.24 -3.17
N TYR A 41 2.42 -22.65 -2.96
CA TYR A 41 1.55 -23.00 -1.83
C TYR A 41 0.19 -23.55 -2.25
N ASN A 42 -0.10 -23.61 -3.54
CA ASN A 42 -1.41 -23.97 -4.12
C ASN A 42 -2.57 -23.17 -3.50
N ARG A 43 -2.33 -21.88 -3.23
CA ARG A 43 -3.27 -20.93 -2.63
C ARG A 43 -3.18 -19.59 -3.33
N GLU A 44 -4.29 -18.87 -3.39
CA GLU A 44 -4.29 -17.49 -3.88
C GLU A 44 -3.70 -16.55 -2.82
N LEU A 45 -2.77 -15.68 -3.23
CA LEU A 45 -2.32 -14.57 -2.38
C LEU A 45 -3.42 -13.50 -2.37
N PRO A 46 -4.01 -13.16 -1.20
CA PRO A 46 -5.07 -12.15 -1.14
C PRO A 46 -4.53 -10.77 -1.51
N VAL A 47 -5.25 -10.09 -2.41
CA VAL A 47 -4.99 -8.69 -2.76
C VAL A 47 -6.22 -7.87 -2.43
N LYS A 48 -6.03 -6.82 -1.64
CA LYS A 48 -7.09 -5.90 -1.24
C LYS A 48 -6.86 -4.52 -1.88
N PHE A 49 -7.95 -3.93 -2.34
CA PHE A 49 -8.01 -2.54 -2.78
C PHE A 49 -8.76 -1.71 -1.75
N SER A 50 -8.14 -0.64 -1.28
CA SER A 50 -8.70 0.29 -0.29
C SER A 50 -7.91 1.58 -0.35
N ASP A 51 -8.51 2.73 -0.07
CA ASP A 51 -7.76 3.98 0.06
C ASP A 51 -7.38 4.28 1.51
N GLU A 52 -7.77 3.41 2.43
CA GLU A 52 -7.33 3.44 3.83
C GLU A 52 -6.89 2.05 4.29
N PHE A 53 -5.71 1.97 4.91
CA PHE A 53 -5.15 0.74 5.44
C PHE A 53 -4.69 0.91 6.88
N GLU A 54 -4.98 -0.08 7.72
CA GLU A 54 -4.22 -0.28 8.94
C GLU A 54 -2.82 -0.81 8.58
N PHE A 55 -1.79 -0.22 9.19
CA PHE A 55 -0.39 -0.46 8.87
C PHE A 55 0.43 -0.64 10.15
N MET A 56 0.96 -1.85 10.34
CA MET A 56 1.72 -2.25 11.52
C MET A 56 3.21 -1.92 11.35
N ALA A 57 3.58 -0.64 11.46
CA ALA A 57 4.99 -0.21 11.44
C ALA A 57 5.76 -0.56 12.74
N LEU A 58 5.04 -0.66 13.85
CA LEU A 58 5.59 -0.95 15.18
C LEU A 58 4.58 -1.80 15.97
N LYS A 59 5.08 -2.80 16.68
CA LYS A 59 4.26 -3.80 17.35
C LYS A 59 3.34 -3.14 18.38
N GLY A 60 2.04 -3.42 18.27
CA GLY A 60 1.03 -2.87 19.18
C GLY A 60 0.69 -1.40 18.94
N ARG A 61 1.19 -0.78 17.86
CA ARG A 61 0.89 0.60 17.50
C ARG A 61 0.60 0.72 16.00
N PRO A 62 -0.59 0.27 15.55
CA PRO A 62 -0.99 0.44 14.15
C PRO A 62 -1.08 1.93 13.78
N LEU A 63 -0.68 2.21 12.53
CA LEU A 63 -0.90 3.47 11.85
C LEU A 63 -2.02 3.32 10.82
N THR A 64 -2.58 4.43 10.39
CA THR A 64 -3.50 4.49 9.25
C THR A 64 -2.76 5.12 8.08
N LEU A 65 -2.66 4.39 6.97
CA LEU A 65 -2.23 4.93 5.68
C LEU A 65 -3.47 5.34 4.91
N ARG A 66 -3.62 6.63 4.61
CA ARG A 66 -4.75 7.16 3.84
C ARG A 66 -4.27 7.74 2.52
N PHE A 67 -4.78 7.22 1.42
CA PHE A 67 -4.53 7.71 0.07
C PHE A 67 -5.62 8.72 -0.28
N VAL A 68 -5.21 9.89 -0.80
CA VAL A 68 -6.12 10.95 -1.21
C VAL A 68 -5.72 11.45 -2.58
N TYR A 69 -6.61 11.37 -3.56
CA TYR A 69 -6.35 11.92 -4.87
C TYR A 69 -6.56 13.43 -4.88
N SER A 70 -5.62 14.17 -5.45
CA SER A 70 -5.74 15.62 -5.62
C SER A 70 -5.42 16.01 -7.06
N ARG A 71 -6.40 16.64 -7.72
CA ARG A 71 -6.23 17.19 -9.08
C ARG A 71 -5.26 18.36 -9.13
N ASN A 72 -5.03 19.01 -7.99
CA ASN A 72 -4.15 20.17 -7.86
C ASN A 72 -2.71 19.76 -7.51
N ALA A 73 -2.48 18.49 -7.15
CA ALA A 73 -1.16 17.99 -6.88
C ALA A 73 -0.51 17.47 -8.16
N THR A 74 0.71 17.93 -8.43
CA THR A 74 1.54 17.48 -9.56
C THR A 74 2.43 16.30 -9.19
N GLU A 75 2.64 16.07 -7.90
CA GLU A 75 3.50 15.01 -7.38
C GLU A 75 2.81 14.30 -6.21
N THR A 76 3.30 13.10 -5.89
CA THR A 76 2.83 12.39 -4.71
C THR A 76 3.56 12.88 -3.46
N THR A 77 2.81 13.37 -2.47
CA THR A 77 3.35 13.90 -1.21
C THR A 77 2.88 13.10 0.00
N TRP A 78 3.67 13.15 1.06
CA TRP A 78 3.41 12.42 2.30
C TRP A 78 3.34 13.40 3.46
N LEU A 79 2.25 13.33 4.22
CA LEU A 79 2.07 14.19 5.36
C LEU A 79 1.54 13.39 6.55
N LYS A 80 2.23 13.51 7.69
CA LYS A 80 1.71 13.01 8.95
C LYS A 80 0.60 13.93 9.42
N GLN A 81 -0.65 13.52 9.24
CA GLN A 81 -1.81 14.29 9.68
C GLN A 81 -1.90 14.32 11.21
N ASP A 82 -1.63 13.18 11.86
CA ASP A 82 -1.65 13.07 13.32
C ASP A 82 -0.69 11.98 13.83
N LYS A 83 -0.76 11.61 15.12
CA LYS A 83 0.13 10.62 15.74
C LYS A 83 -0.02 9.19 15.19
N ARG A 84 -1.12 8.88 14.51
CA ARG A 84 -1.48 7.57 13.97
C ARG A 84 -1.75 7.60 12.47
N THR A 85 -2.06 8.75 11.88
CA THR A 85 -2.44 8.84 10.46
C THR A 85 -1.33 9.44 9.60
N MET A 86 -0.99 8.74 8.52
CA MET A 86 -0.17 9.24 7.43
C MET A 86 -1.03 9.35 6.17
N VAL A 87 -1.04 10.54 5.58
CA VAL A 87 -1.77 10.85 4.35
C VAL A 87 -0.79 10.86 3.19
N ILE A 88 -1.12 10.11 2.15
CA ILE A 88 -0.42 10.05 0.87
C ILE A 88 -1.31 10.73 -0.14
N THR A 89 -0.94 11.94 -0.54
CA THR A 89 -1.68 12.67 -1.57
C THR A 89 -1.14 12.25 -2.92
N VAL A 90 -2.00 11.65 -3.75
CA VAL A 90 -1.66 11.19 -5.10
C VAL A 90 -2.03 12.29 -6.10
N GLY A 91 -1.03 12.75 -6.85
CA GLY A 91 -1.21 13.75 -7.90
C GLY A 91 -1.76 13.18 -9.19
N LYS A 92 -2.00 14.06 -10.16
CA LYS A 92 -2.31 13.66 -11.53
C LYS A 92 -0.99 13.32 -12.22
N ASN A 93 -0.71 12.02 -12.40
CA ASN A 93 0.38 11.55 -13.27
C ASN A 93 0.20 12.08 -14.70
#